data_AF-A0A4S2AT61-F1
#
_entry.id   AF-A0A4S2AT61-F1
#
_cell.length_a   1.000
_cell.length_b   1.000
_cell.length_c   1.000
_cell.angle_alpha   90.00
_cell.angle_beta   90.00
_cell.angle_gamma   90.00
#
_symmetry.space_group_name_H-M   'P 1'
#
loop_
_entity.id
_entity.type
_entity.pdbx_description
1 polymer ?
#
loop_
_entity_poly.entity_id
_entity_poly.type
_entity_poly.pdbx_seq_one_letter_code
_entity_poly.pdbx_strand_id
1 'polypeptide(L)'
;MKQNIKEAIGKLDYEAQLRIMDTIKALDNGKAHSVEFYSDGSGVCITYWSPTINHGTPGTIARSFPMNEALLVLAGHRLQSHELPTCM
;
A
#
# COMPACT_ATOMS: atom_id res chain seq x y z
N MET A 1 -7.53 1.31 9.85
CA MET A 1 -7.12 -0.12 9.75
C MET A 1 -7.70 -0.97 10.88
N LYS A 2 -8.22 -2.18 10.58
CA LYS A 2 -8.77 -3.14 11.54
C LYS A 2 -7.67 -3.80 12.40
N GLN A 3 -8.00 -4.24 13.63
CA GLN A 3 -7.03 -4.79 14.60
C GLN A 3 -6.36 -6.08 14.12
N ASN A 4 -7.11 -6.99 13.50
CA ASN A 4 -6.59 -8.24 12.93
C ASN A 4 -5.53 -8.00 11.83
N ILE A 5 -5.65 -6.92 11.06
CA ILE A 5 -4.67 -6.55 10.02
C ILE A 5 -3.39 -6.03 10.67
N LYS A 6 -3.50 -5.21 11.73
CA LYS A 6 -2.33 -4.75 12.51
C LYS A 6 -1.54 -5.93 13.09
N GLU A 7 -2.25 -6.91 13.65
CA GLU A 7 -1.64 -8.13 14.18
C GLU A 7 -0.98 -8.99 13.10
N ALA A 8 -1.60 -9.10 11.91
CA ALA A 8 -1.02 -9.82 10.79
C ALA A 8 0.26 -9.15 10.27
N ILE A 9 0.27 -7.81 10.16
CA ILE A 9 1.46 -7.04 9.81
C ILE A 9 2.55 -7.25 10.86
N GLY A 10 2.21 -7.19 12.15
CA GLY A 10 3.17 -7.35 13.26
C GLY A 10 3.89 -8.71 13.33
N LYS A 11 3.43 -9.72 12.57
CA LYS A 11 4.08 -11.04 12.44
C LYS A 11 5.13 -11.11 11.33
N LEU A 12 5.20 -10.11 10.45
CA LEU A 12 6.17 -10.05 9.37
C LEU A 12 7.53 -9.56 9.88
N ASP A 13 8.56 -9.66 9.06
CA ASP A 13 9.84 -9.03 9.35
C ASP A 13 9.71 -7.49 9.40
N TYR A 14 10.66 -6.85 10.06
CA TYR A 14 10.62 -5.40 10.28
C TYR A 14 10.61 -4.59 8.98
N GLU A 15 11.31 -5.04 7.95
CA GLU A 15 11.36 -4.33 6.68
C GLU A 15 10.03 -4.43 5.93
N ALA A 16 9.43 -5.62 5.88
CA ALA A 16 8.10 -5.82 5.30
C ALA A 16 7.05 -5.00 6.06
N GLN A 17 7.11 -4.96 7.39
CA GLN A 17 6.24 -4.12 8.21
C GLN A 17 6.34 -2.64 7.81
N LEU A 18 7.56 -2.11 7.77
CA LEU A 18 7.81 -0.72 7.37
C LEU A 18 7.28 -0.45 5.95
N ARG A 19 7.56 -1.35 5.02
CA ARG A 19 7.16 -1.21 3.62
C ARG A 19 5.64 -1.18 3.47
N ILE A 20 4.94 -2.09 4.14
CA ILE A 20 3.47 -2.18 4.12
C ILE A 20 2.85 -0.93 4.76
N MET A 21 3.33 -0.51 5.93
CA MET A 21 2.79 0.63 6.65
C MET A 21 3.01 1.96 5.91
N ASP A 22 4.18 2.14 5.30
CA ASP A 22 4.49 3.30 4.47
C ASP A 22 3.57 3.36 3.24
N THR A 23 3.38 2.23 2.56
CA THR A 23 2.48 2.17 1.40
C THR A 23 1.02 2.41 1.81
N ILE A 24 0.53 1.80 2.90
CA ILE A 24 -0.82 2.08 3.43
C ILE A 24 -0.99 3.58 3.70
N LYS A 25 -0.02 4.21 4.37
CA LYS A 25 -0.06 5.65 4.66
C LYS A 25 -0.09 6.50 3.39
N ALA A 26 0.64 6.12 2.35
CA ALA A 26 0.60 6.83 1.07
C ALA A 26 -0.77 6.69 0.38
N LEU A 27 -1.35 5.48 0.40
CA LEU A 27 -2.68 5.22 -0.13
C LEU A 27 -3.76 6.01 0.64
N ASP A 28 -3.73 6.01 1.97
CA ASP A 28 -4.68 6.73 2.84
C ASP A 28 -4.67 8.24 2.59
N ASN A 29 -3.53 8.80 2.14
CA ASN A 29 -3.40 10.21 1.80
C ASN A 29 -3.76 10.53 0.34
N GLY A 30 -4.34 9.57 -0.40
CA GLY A 30 -4.71 9.74 -1.80
C GLY A 30 -3.51 9.95 -2.72
N LYS A 31 -2.33 9.46 -2.34
CA LYS A 31 -1.09 9.60 -3.12
C LYS A 31 -0.80 8.39 -4.01
N ALA A 32 -1.76 7.47 -4.13
CA ALA A 32 -1.71 6.35 -5.06
C ALA A 32 -1.82 6.85 -6.51
N HIS A 33 -0.95 6.35 -7.38
CA HIS A 33 -1.04 6.56 -8.83
C HIS A 33 -1.62 5.34 -9.54
N SER A 34 -1.14 4.14 -9.20
CA SER A 34 -1.65 2.90 -9.79
C SER A 34 -1.47 1.71 -8.85
N VAL A 35 -2.31 0.70 -9.07
CA VAL A 35 -2.24 -0.62 -8.46
C VAL A 35 -2.34 -1.63 -9.60
N GLU A 36 -1.25 -2.34 -9.88
CA GLU A 36 -1.12 -3.25 -11.01
C GLU A 36 -0.93 -4.68 -10.50
N PHE A 37 -1.82 -5.58 -10.90
CA PHE A 37 -1.72 -7.00 -10.58
C PHE A 37 -0.84 -7.67 -11.62
N TYR A 38 0.17 -8.44 -11.18
CA TYR A 38 0.95 -9.24 -12.09
C TYR A 38 0.09 -10.32 -12.73
N SER A 39 0.27 -10.56 -14.04
CA SER A 39 -0.57 -11.48 -14.81
C SER A 39 -0.44 -12.95 -14.36
N ASP A 40 0.67 -13.30 -13.71
CA ASP A 40 0.92 -14.60 -13.12
C ASP A 40 0.31 -14.77 -11.72
N GLY A 41 -0.32 -13.72 -11.17
CA GLY A 41 -0.89 -13.71 -9.83
C GLY A 41 0.14 -13.70 -8.70
N SER A 42 1.42 -13.53 -9.00
CA SER A 42 2.50 -13.55 -7.99
C SER A 42 2.41 -12.40 -6.99
N GLY A 43 1.81 -11.28 -7.38
CA GLY A 43 1.73 -10.11 -6.54
C GLY A 43 1.15 -8.88 -7.21
N VAL A 44 1.45 -7.75 -6.59
CA VAL A 44 0.92 -6.43 -6.96
C VAL A 44 2.04 -5.42 -6.92
N CYS A 45 2.13 -4.57 -7.94
CA CYS A 45 2.93 -3.37 -7.93
C CYS A 45 2.03 -2.17 -7.56
N ILE A 46 2.43 -1.42 -6.53
CA ILE A 46 1.74 -0.20 -6.12
C ILE A 46 2.68 0.98 -6.40
N THR A 47 2.19 1.92 -7.19
CA THR A 47 2.91 3.16 -7.49
C THR A 47 2.27 4.31 -6.72
N TYR A 48 3.07 5.05 -5.97
CA TYR A 48 2.61 6.16 -5.14
C TYR A 48 3.64 7.28 -5.02
N TRP A 49 3.17 8.50 -4.78
CA TRP A 49 4.03 9.63 -4.49
C TRP A 49 4.40 9.65 -3.01
N SER A 50 5.66 9.92 -2.69
CA SER A 50 6.11 10.12 -1.32
C SER A 50 7.05 11.34 -1.21
N PRO A 51 6.95 12.12 -0.12
CA PRO A 51 7.68 13.39 0.02
C PRO A 51 9.17 13.23 0.33
N THR A 52 9.65 12.05 0.73
CA THR A 52 10.97 11.91 1.38
C THR A 52 11.82 10.75 0.85
N ILE A 53 11.58 10.27 -0.37
CA ILE A 53 12.12 8.98 -0.85
C ILE A 53 13.56 9.08 -1.31
N ASN A 54 13.94 10.20 -1.93
CA ASN A 54 15.18 10.33 -2.67
C ASN A 54 16.10 11.28 -1.91
N HIS A 55 16.80 10.74 -0.90
CA HIS A 55 17.61 11.54 0.03
C HIS A 55 16.81 12.68 0.69
N GLY A 56 15.54 12.43 1.03
CA GLY A 56 14.64 13.43 1.60
C GLY A 56 13.92 14.31 0.56
N THR A 57 14.10 14.06 -0.73
CA THR A 57 13.33 14.74 -1.79
C THR A 57 12.09 13.95 -2.21
N PRO A 58 11.02 14.65 -2.63
CA PRO A 58 9.82 13.99 -3.12
C PRO A 58 10.05 13.21 -4.41
N GLY A 59 9.34 12.10 -4.56
CA GLY A 59 9.39 11.30 -5.76
C GLY A 59 8.31 10.23 -5.81
N THR A 60 8.23 9.56 -6.96
CA THR A 60 7.33 8.43 -7.16
C THR A 60 8.06 7.14 -6.81
N ILE A 61 7.43 6.32 -5.98
CA ILE A 61 7.86 4.96 -5.67
C ILE A 61 6.99 4.00 -6.47
N ALA A 62 7.60 3.01 -7.10
CA ALA A 62 6.93 1.78 -7.51
C ALA A 62 7.40 0.65 -6.59
N ARG A 63 6.47 -0.05 -5.93
CA ARG A 63 6.78 -1.09 -4.97
C ARG A 63 5.99 -2.36 -5.23
N SER A 64 6.72 -3.45 -5.45
CA SER A 64 6.17 -4.79 -5.61
C SER A 64 5.96 -5.46 -4.26
N PHE A 65 4.80 -6.06 -4.08
CA PHE A 65 4.46 -6.90 -2.94
C PHE A 65 4.05 -8.29 -3.44
N PRO A 66 4.53 -9.37 -2.82
CA PRO A 66 3.94 -10.69 -3.03
C PRO A 66 2.48 -10.68 -2.57
N MET A 67 1.66 -11.57 -3.14
CA MET A 67 0.20 -11.50 -2.95
C MET A 67 -0.25 -11.52 -1.47
N ASN A 68 0.43 -12.29 -0.61
CA ASN A 68 0.17 -12.33 0.83
C ASN A 68 0.33 -10.96 1.52
N GLU A 69 1.36 -10.19 1.16
CA GLU A 69 1.61 -8.85 1.68
C GLU A 69 0.72 -7.80 1.00
N ALA A 70 0.50 -7.94 -0.31
CA ALA A 70 -0.37 -7.05 -1.08
C ALA A 70 -1.78 -7.02 -0.50
N LEU A 71 -2.31 -8.19 -0.09
CA LEU A 71 -3.61 -8.28 0.57
C LEU A 71 -3.65 -7.48 1.88
N LEU A 72 -2.56 -7.46 2.65
CA LEU A 72 -2.47 -6.67 3.88
C LEU A 72 -2.44 -5.16 3.58
N VAL A 73 -1.72 -4.74 2.54
CA VAL A 73 -1.70 -3.34 2.08
C VAL A 73 -3.10 -2.89 1.67
N LEU A 74 -3.76 -3.66 0.79
CA LEU A 74 -5.09 -3.33 0.26
C LEU A 74 -6.18 -3.37 1.34
N ALA A 75 -6.15 -4.38 2.21
CA ALA A 75 -7.08 -4.47 3.33
C ALA A 75 -6.80 -3.39 4.40
N GLY A 76 -5.53 -3.03 4.61
CA GLY A 76 -5.08 -2.03 5.56
C GLY A 76 -5.47 -0.61 5.17
N HIS A 77 -5.30 -0.26 3.89
CA HIS A 77 -5.78 0.97 3.27
C HIS A 77 -7.31 1.10 3.31
N ARG A 78 -8.02 -0.05 3.36
CA ARG A 78 -9.47 -0.13 3.36
C ARG A 78 -10.02 0.42 2.04
N LEU A 79 -10.21 -0.48 1.07
CA LEU A 79 -10.99 -0.23 -0.15
C LEU A 79 -12.47 0.04 0.18
N GLN A 80 -12.76 1.17 0.83
CA GLN A 80 -14.10 1.76 0.92
C GLN A 80 -14.34 2.62 -0.33
N SER A 81 -14.05 2.06 -1.51
CA SER A 81 -14.32 2.68 -2.81
C SER A 81 -15.81 3.05 -2.97
N HIS A 82 -16.67 2.47 -2.13
CA HIS A 82 -18.11 2.73 -2.05
C HIS A 82 -18.52 3.82 -1.04
N GLU A 83 -17.62 4.30 -0.16
CA GLU A 83 -17.91 5.37 0.81
C GLU A 83 -17.26 6.71 0.44
N LEU A 84 -16.32 6.71 -0.50
CA LEU A 84 -15.81 7.95 -1.09
C LEU A 84 -16.81 8.39 -2.16
N PRO A 85 -17.30 9.65 -2.14
CA PRO A 85 -18.18 10.13 -3.19
C PRO A 85 -17.43 10.03 -4.51
N THR A 86 -17.89 9.15 -5.39
CA THR A 86 -17.55 9.23 -6.80
C THR A 86 -18.02 10.60 -7.25
N CYS A 87 -17.11 11.43 -7.75
CA CYS A 87 -17.45 12.76 -8.26
C CYS A 87 -18.64 12.63 -9.22
N MET A 88 -19.71 13.39 -8.96
CA MET A 88 -20.76 13.69 -9.95
C MET A 88 -20.21 14.61 -11.03
#